data_AF-A0A1V5RQG2-F1
#
_entry.id   AF-A0A1V5RQG2-F1
#
_cell.length_a   1.000
_cell.length_b   1.000
_cell.length_c   1.000
_cell.angle_alpha   90.00
_cell.angle_beta   90.00
_cell.angle_gamma   90.00
#
_symmetry.space_group_name_H-M   'P 1'
#
loop_
_entity.id
_entity.type
_entity.pdbx_description
1 polymer ?
#
loop_
_entity_poly.entity_id
_entity_poly.type
_entity_poly.pdbx_seq_one_letter_code
_entity_poly.pdbx_strand_id
1 'polypeptide(L)'
;MSLPSELLNQIGVVLELIVAFFTATLVAFWIGFAVWTFRDIRSRTRDIFAWLLAVILVLALGPVGLLLYLLMRPKDTLAAVYDRQLEEEALLREITERRACPNCQTITEPGWLICPQCRTELRRTCAACGKPLELHWIACPYCTTPVAEPQYVDESRFRPAVIAPPPATTTEPVAAPATLTK
;
A
#
# COMPACT_ATOMS: atom_id res chain seq x y z
N MET A 1 -66.50 2.51 46.94
CA MET A 1 -65.77 3.70 46.44
C MET A 1 -65.52 3.48 44.96
N SER A 2 -66.41 3.93 44.09
CA SER A 2 -66.21 3.91 42.63
C SER A 2 -65.30 5.07 42.25
N LEU A 3 -64.10 4.77 41.74
CA LEU A 3 -63.25 5.78 41.13
C LEU A 3 -64.06 6.45 39.99
N PRO A 4 -64.09 7.79 39.91
CA PRO A 4 -64.81 8.48 38.85
C PRO A 4 -64.19 8.11 37.50
N SER A 5 -65.02 7.66 36.55
CA SER A 5 -64.62 7.30 35.18
C SER A 5 -63.84 8.40 34.46
N GLU A 6 -64.08 9.66 34.84
CA GLU A 6 -63.36 10.82 34.34
C GLU A 6 -61.87 10.77 34.66
N LEU A 7 -61.49 10.32 35.86
CA LEU A 7 -60.09 10.15 36.23
C LEU A 7 -59.42 9.02 35.43
N LEU A 8 -60.13 7.92 35.15
CA LEU A 8 -59.60 6.84 34.32
C LEU A 8 -59.32 7.32 32.89
N ASN A 9 -60.24 8.10 32.30
CA ASN A 9 -60.05 8.67 30.96
C ASN A 9 -58.89 9.66 30.91
N GLN A 10 -58.78 10.56 31.89
CA GLN A 10 -57.67 11.51 31.98
C GLN A 10 -56.32 10.80 32.12
N ILE A 11 -56.23 9.77 32.96
CA ILE A 11 -55.01 8.96 33.11
C ILE A 11 -54.66 8.25 31.79
N GLY A 12 -55.66 7.72 31.08
CA GLY A 12 -55.47 7.08 29.78
C GLY A 12 -54.85 8.02 28.75
N VAL A 13 -55.40 9.23 28.61
CA VAL A 13 -54.89 10.26 27.68
C VAL A 13 -53.46 10.68 28.05
N VAL A 14 -53.19 10.93 29.33
CA VAL A 14 -51.84 11.29 29.79
C VAL A 14 -50.84 10.16 29.52
N LEU A 15 -51.22 8.91 29.76
CA LEU A 15 -50.38 7.75 29.48
C LEU A 15 -50.09 7.62 27.98
N GLU A 16 -51.11 7.80 27.13
CA GLU A 16 -50.96 7.77 25.67
C GLU A 16 -49.98 8.86 25.19
N LEU A 17 -50.10 10.09 25.68
CA LEU A 17 -49.18 11.18 25.35
C LEU A 17 -47.74 10.87 25.79
N ILE A 18 -47.57 10.32 26.98
CA ILE A 18 -46.25 9.91 27.49
C ILE A 18 -45.65 8.83 26.59
N VAL A 19 -46.40 7.77 26.28
CA VAL A 19 -45.94 6.68 25.39
C VAL A 19 -45.62 7.21 24.00
N ALA A 20 -46.46 8.09 23.44
CA ALA A 20 -46.22 8.71 22.14
C ALA A 20 -44.93 9.54 22.13
N PHE A 21 -44.68 10.32 23.19
CA PHE A 21 -43.46 11.12 23.31
C PHE A 21 -42.19 10.27 23.39
N PHE A 22 -42.20 9.23 24.23
CA PHE A 22 -41.05 8.32 24.37
C PHE A 22 -40.80 7.52 23.09
N THR A 23 -41.84 7.03 22.42
CA THR A 23 -41.70 6.32 21.15
C THR A 23 -41.16 7.24 20.06
N ALA A 24 -41.68 8.46 19.93
CA ALA A 24 -41.17 9.44 18.97
C ALA A 24 -39.68 9.77 19.22
N THR A 25 -39.30 9.96 20.48
CA THR A 25 -37.91 10.26 20.86
C THR A 25 -36.98 9.07 20.56
N LEU A 26 -37.43 7.84 20.86
CA LEU A 26 -36.67 6.63 20.58
C LEU A 26 -36.46 6.44 19.07
N VAL A 27 -37.49 6.69 18.25
CA VAL A 27 -37.38 6.64 16.78
C VAL A 27 -36.41 7.70 16.26
N ALA A 28 -36.51 8.94 16.74
CA ALA A 28 -35.58 10.01 16.34
C ALA A 28 -34.13 9.67 16.71
N PHE A 29 -33.91 9.13 17.91
CA PHE A 29 -32.60 8.68 18.36
C PHE A 29 -32.06 7.52 17.49
N TRP A 30 -32.91 6.57 17.12
CA TRP A 30 -32.56 5.46 16.24
C TRP A 30 -32.14 5.92 14.84
N ILE A 31 -32.87 6.87 14.27
CA ILE A 31 -32.52 7.52 13.00
C ILE A 31 -31.19 8.26 13.14
N GLY A 32 -30.97 8.96 14.27
CA GLY A 32 -29.71 9.62 14.58
C GLY A 32 -28.52 8.66 14.53
N PHE A 33 -28.64 7.47 15.12
CA PHE A 33 -27.60 6.44 15.02
C PHE A 33 -27.40 5.92 13.59
N ALA A 34 -28.49 5.67 12.84
CA ALA A 34 -28.37 5.22 11.46
C ALA A 34 -27.63 6.25 10.59
N VAL A 35 -27.98 7.54 10.72
CA VAL A 35 -27.32 8.65 10.00
C VAL A 35 -25.87 8.80 10.43
N TRP A 36 -25.58 8.70 11.73
CA TRP A 36 -24.22 8.74 12.25
C TRP A 36 -23.37 7.60 11.69
N THR A 37 -23.86 6.36 11.70
CA THR A 37 -23.18 5.19 11.15
C THR A 37 -22.94 5.33 9.66
N PHE A 38 -23.93 5.82 8.90
CA PHE A 38 -23.77 6.08 7.46
C PHE A 38 -22.66 7.10 7.18
N ARG A 39 -22.60 8.19 7.96
CA ARG A 39 -21.56 9.22 7.80
C ARG A 39 -20.18 8.70 8.21
N ASP A 40 -20.11 7.89 9.27
CA ASP A 40 -18.86 7.27 9.73
C ASP A 40 -18.31 6.27 8.70
N ILE A 41 -19.13 5.33 8.21
CA ILE A 41 -18.67 4.29 7.28
C ILE A 41 -18.28 4.88 5.91
N ARG A 42 -19.00 5.90 5.43
CA ARG A 42 -18.69 6.59 4.17
C ARG A 42 -17.33 7.30 4.21
N SER A 43 -16.90 7.75 5.38
CA SER A 43 -15.57 8.36 5.56
C SER A 43 -14.43 7.34 5.62
N ARG A 44 -14.76 6.06 5.87
CA ARG A 44 -13.80 4.98 6.16
C ARG A 44 -13.58 4.02 5.00
N THR A 45 -14.62 3.72 4.22
CA THR A 45 -14.52 2.80 3.08
C THR A 45 -15.31 3.31 1.88
N ARG A 46 -14.89 2.90 0.67
CA ARG A 46 -15.58 3.15 -0.60
C ARG A 46 -16.48 1.98 -1.01
N ASP A 47 -16.45 0.87 -0.28
CA ASP A 47 -17.23 -0.32 -0.58
C ASP A 47 -18.71 -0.17 -0.21
N ILE A 48 -19.57 -0.21 -1.23
CA ILE A 48 -21.03 -0.03 -1.08
C ILE A 48 -21.65 -1.14 -0.23
N PHE A 49 -21.14 -2.38 -0.33
CA PHE A 49 -21.63 -3.50 0.48
C PHE A 49 -21.40 -3.28 1.98
N ALA A 50 -20.26 -2.71 2.36
CA ALA A 50 -19.97 -2.39 3.75
C ALA A 50 -20.89 -1.28 4.29
N TRP A 51 -21.25 -0.31 3.44
CA TRP A 51 -22.21 0.74 3.79
C TRP A 51 -23.59 0.15 4.08
N LEU A 52 -24.08 -0.71 3.18
CA LEU A 52 -25.40 -1.35 3.32
C LEU A 52 -25.44 -2.25 4.57
N LEU A 53 -24.43 -3.10 4.76
CA LEU A 53 -24.39 -4.03 5.88
C LEU A 53 -24.34 -3.27 7.23
N ALA A 54 -23.52 -2.21 7.33
CA ALA A 54 -23.42 -1.40 8.55
C ALA A 54 -24.75 -0.71 8.89
N VAL A 55 -25.40 -0.07 7.91
CA VAL A 55 -26.68 0.61 8.13
C VAL A 55 -27.79 -0.38 8.47
N ILE A 56 -27.88 -1.51 7.76
CA ILE A 56 -28.88 -2.55 8.03
C ILE A 56 -28.70 -3.12 9.43
N LEU A 57 -27.46 -3.40 9.84
CA LEU A 57 -27.16 -3.97 11.15
C LEU A 57 -27.55 -3.02 12.29
N VAL A 58 -27.28 -1.72 12.15
CA VAL A 58 -27.74 -0.70 13.12
C VAL A 58 -29.24 -0.50 13.09
N LEU A 59 -29.88 -0.54 11.91
CA LEU A 59 -31.34 -0.42 11.81
C LEU A 59 -32.07 -1.62 12.42
N ALA A 60 -31.55 -2.84 12.25
CA ALA A 60 -32.18 -4.07 12.71
C ALA A 60 -31.92 -4.35 14.20
N LEU A 61 -30.69 -4.13 14.69
CA LEU A 61 -30.29 -4.46 16.07
C LEU A 61 -30.19 -3.22 16.98
N GLY A 62 -30.32 -2.01 16.43
CA GLY A 62 -30.29 -0.75 17.19
C GLY A 62 -28.97 -0.51 17.91
N PRO A 63 -29.00 -0.25 19.24
CA PRO A 63 -27.78 0.02 19.99
C PRO A 63 -26.85 -1.20 20.06
N VAL A 64 -27.38 -2.42 20.02
CA VAL A 64 -26.56 -3.65 19.94
C VAL A 64 -25.88 -3.74 18.57
N GLY A 65 -26.59 -3.34 17.51
CA GLY A 65 -26.02 -3.22 16.18
C GLY A 65 -24.90 -2.18 16.13
N LEU A 66 -25.09 -1.03 16.78
CA LEU A 66 -24.05 -0.01 16.90
C LEU A 66 -22.79 -0.56 17.60
N LEU A 67 -22.97 -1.33 18.68
CA LEU A 67 -21.85 -1.93 19.41
C LEU A 67 -21.07 -2.94 18.55
N LEU A 68 -21.79 -3.81 17.82
CA LEU A 68 -21.18 -4.75 16.88
C LEU A 68 -20.49 -4.03 15.72
N TYR A 69 -21.11 -2.97 15.19
CA TYR A 69 -20.51 -2.10 14.17
C TYR A 69 -19.19 -1.51 14.67
N LEU A 70 -19.16 -0.97 15.89
CA LEU A 70 -17.95 -0.39 16.49
C LEU A 70 -16.84 -1.42 16.65
N LEU A 71 -17.18 -2.68 16.93
CA LEU A 71 -16.20 -3.77 17.02
C LEU A 71 -15.64 -4.16 15.65
N MET A 72 -16.49 -4.20 14.62
CA MET A 72 -16.11 -4.56 13.25
C MET A 72 -15.53 -3.37 12.45
N ARG A 73 -15.54 -2.17 13.04
CA ARG A 73 -15.14 -0.90 12.41
C ARG A 73 -13.69 -0.96 11.93
N PRO A 74 -13.41 -0.81 10.62
CA PRO A 74 -12.06 -0.78 10.08
C PRO A 74 -11.23 0.35 10.73
N LYS A 75 -10.01 0.00 11.12
CA LYS A 75 -9.09 0.92 11.82
C LYS A 75 -8.46 1.95 10.88
N ASP A 76 -8.26 1.57 9.62
CA ASP A 76 -7.59 2.43 8.64
C ASP A 76 -8.60 3.30 7.91
N THR A 77 -8.32 4.61 7.89
CA THR A 77 -9.11 5.58 7.12
C THR A 77 -8.50 5.77 5.75
N LEU A 78 -9.32 5.99 4.73
CA LEU A 78 -8.86 6.23 3.35
C LEU A 78 -7.83 7.39 3.26
N ALA A 79 -7.96 8.39 4.12
CA ALA A 79 -7.00 9.50 4.22
C ALA A 79 -5.61 9.02 4.64
N ALA A 80 -5.51 8.16 5.65
CA ALA A 80 -4.23 7.63 6.13
C ALA A 80 -3.49 6.79 5.08
N VAL A 81 -4.23 6.05 4.24
CA VAL A 81 -3.63 5.29 3.13
C VAL A 81 -3.10 6.23 2.05
N TYR A 82 -3.85 7.28 1.73
CA TYR A 82 -3.46 8.26 0.73
C TYR A 82 -2.24 9.09 1.15
N ASP A 83 -2.18 9.52 2.42
CA ASP A 83 -1.04 10.26 2.96
C ASP A 83 0.24 9.41 2.90
N ARG A 84 0.14 8.12 3.23
CA ARG A 84 1.28 7.20 3.11
C ARG A 84 1.76 7.02 1.67
N GLN A 85 0.84 6.98 0.71
CA GLN A 85 1.21 6.91 -0.71
C GLN A 85 1.91 8.19 -1.18
N LEU A 86 1.43 9.36 -0.76
CA LEU A 86 2.08 10.65 -1.03
C LEU A 86 3.49 10.74 -0.44
N GLU A 87 3.69 10.26 0.78
CA GLU A 87 5.01 10.19 1.42
C GLU A 87 5.95 9.25 0.65
N GLU A 88 5.48 8.07 0.25
CA GLU A 88 6.26 7.11 -0.54
C GLU A 88 6.63 7.70 -1.93
N GLU A 89 5.70 8.39 -2.59
CA GLU A 89 5.97 9.08 -3.86
C GLU A 89 6.97 10.24 -3.71
N ALA A 90 6.89 11.01 -2.63
CA ALA A 90 7.83 12.09 -2.34
C ALA A 90 9.25 11.56 -2.07
N LEU A 91 9.37 10.46 -1.32
CA LEU A 91 10.66 9.82 -1.06
C LEU A 91 11.28 9.22 -2.33
N LEU A 92 10.48 8.58 -3.19
CA LEU A 92 10.97 8.03 -4.47
C LEU A 92 11.43 9.12 -5.44
N ARG A 93 10.76 10.28 -5.45
CA ARG A 93 11.17 11.44 -6.26
C ARG A 93 12.57 11.92 -5.87
N GLU A 94 12.84 12.05 -4.58
CA GLU A 94 14.15 12.48 -4.08
C GLU A 94 15.28 11.52 -4.47
N ILE A 95 15.02 10.20 -4.45
CA ILE A 95 16.00 9.19 -4.86
C ILE A 95 16.24 9.22 -6.37
N THR A 96 15.21 9.43 -7.18
CA THR A 96 15.32 9.42 -8.65
C THR A 96 16.07 10.64 -9.20
N GLU A 97 15.97 11.78 -8.53
CA GLU A 97 16.55 13.05 -9.00
C GLU A 97 18.08 13.11 -8.80
N ARG A 98 18.63 12.31 -7.87
CA ARG A 98 20.07 12.26 -7.59
C ARG A 98 20.77 11.25 -8.49
N ARG A 99 21.20 11.69 -9.68
CA ARG A 99 22.13 10.91 -10.52
C ARG A 99 23.50 10.84 -9.84
N ALA A 100 23.90 9.65 -9.42
CA ALA A 100 25.19 9.40 -8.80
C ALA A 100 26.23 8.94 -9.85
N CYS A 101 27.49 9.30 -9.64
CA CYS A 101 28.60 8.83 -10.46
C CYS A 101 28.74 7.29 -10.33
N PRO A 102 28.90 6.53 -11.42
CA PRO A 102 29.00 5.06 -11.35
C PRO A 102 30.28 4.57 -10.64
N ASN A 103 31.32 5.40 -10.55
CA ASN A 103 32.60 5.01 -9.95
C ASN A 103 32.68 5.36 -8.45
N CYS A 104 32.29 6.57 -8.06
CA CYS A 104 32.45 7.06 -6.68
C CYS A 104 31.12 7.33 -5.95
N GLN A 105 29.98 7.10 -6.60
CA GLN A 105 28.62 7.35 -6.09
C GLN A 105 28.36 8.78 -5.57
N THR A 106 29.25 9.73 -5.91
CA THR A 106 29.04 11.15 -5.62
C THR A 106 27.87 11.68 -6.45
N ILE A 107 27.02 12.51 -5.84
CA ILE A 107 25.88 13.16 -6.51
C ILE A 107 26.41 14.12 -7.58
N THR A 108 25.87 14.01 -8.80
CA THR A 108 26.34 14.80 -9.96
C THR A 108 25.21 15.57 -10.62
N GLU A 109 25.53 16.76 -11.12
CA GLU A 109 24.56 17.70 -11.70
C GLU A 109 24.40 17.45 -13.22
N PRO A 110 23.24 17.75 -13.84
CA PRO A 110 22.95 17.44 -15.25
C PRO A 110 23.85 18.14 -16.29
N GLY A 111 24.71 19.08 -15.89
CA GLY A 111 25.66 19.76 -16.78
C GLY A 111 27.11 19.31 -16.69
N TRP A 112 27.47 18.42 -15.75
CA TRP A 112 28.86 18.05 -15.54
C TRP A 112 29.33 17.02 -16.58
N LEU A 113 30.48 17.30 -17.20
CA LEU A 113 31.15 16.41 -18.15
C LEU A 113 32.03 15.38 -17.41
N ILE A 114 32.67 15.81 -16.32
CA ILE A 114 33.65 15.04 -15.55
C ILE A 114 33.31 15.13 -14.06
N CYS A 115 33.49 14.02 -13.33
CA CYS A 115 33.26 13.98 -11.90
C CYS A 115 34.36 14.75 -11.15
N PRO A 116 34.04 15.67 -10.22
CA PRO A 116 35.04 16.43 -9.49
C PRO A 116 35.87 15.57 -8.50
N GLN A 117 35.35 14.42 -8.05
CA GLN A 117 36.03 13.57 -7.06
C GLN A 117 36.94 12.52 -7.70
N CYS A 118 36.42 11.72 -8.64
CA CYS A 118 37.16 10.61 -9.24
C CYS A 118 37.67 10.88 -10.67
N ARG A 119 37.35 12.05 -11.25
CA ARG A 119 37.64 12.43 -12.65
C ARG A 119 37.10 11.46 -13.71
N THR A 120 36.13 10.63 -13.36
CA THR A 120 35.42 9.79 -14.34
C THR A 120 34.57 10.66 -15.27
N GLU A 121 34.62 10.39 -16.58
CA GLU A 121 33.71 10.99 -17.56
C GLU A 121 32.27 10.55 -17.26
N LEU A 122 31.39 11.52 -17.01
CA LEU A 122 29.97 11.27 -16.82
C LEU A 122 29.22 11.40 -18.15
N ARG A 123 29.62 12.37 -18.98
CA ARG A 123 28.95 12.74 -20.22
C ARG A 123 29.95 13.07 -21.31
N ARG A 124 29.59 12.80 -22.56
CA ARG A 124 30.34 13.18 -23.74
C ARG A 124 29.64 14.33 -24.46
N THR A 125 30.39 15.18 -25.14
CA THR A 125 29.78 16.18 -26.02
C THR A 125 29.46 15.57 -27.37
N CYS A 126 28.32 15.93 -27.94
CA CYS A 126 27.98 15.53 -29.31
C CYS A 126 28.92 16.21 -30.31
N ALA A 127 29.52 15.44 -31.23
CA ALA A 127 30.42 15.98 -32.26
C ALA A 127 29.74 16.95 -33.26
N ALA A 128 28.42 16.88 -33.41
CA ALA A 128 27.67 17.71 -34.35
C ALA A 128 27.12 19.00 -33.72
N CYS A 129 26.59 18.95 -32.49
CA CYS A 129 25.94 20.09 -31.86
C CYS A 129 26.63 20.61 -30.58
N GLY A 130 27.66 19.92 -30.10
CA GLY A 130 28.42 20.31 -28.89
C GLY A 130 27.67 20.12 -27.56
N LYS A 131 26.40 19.69 -27.56
CA LYS A 131 25.61 19.51 -26.33
C LYS A 131 26.06 18.30 -25.50
N PRO A 132 25.97 18.35 -24.16
CA PRO A 132 26.31 17.22 -23.30
C PRO A 132 25.32 16.08 -23.49
N LEU A 133 25.86 14.86 -23.55
CA LEU A 133 25.16 13.63 -23.84
C LEU A 133 25.50 12.58 -22.79
N GLU A 134 24.49 11.88 -22.28
CA GLU A 134 24.69 10.78 -21.35
C GLU A 134 25.42 9.62 -22.05
N LEU A 135 26.33 8.95 -21.33
CA LEU A 135 27.21 7.93 -21.91
C LEU A 135 26.48 6.73 -22.56
N HIS A 136 25.25 6.46 -22.11
CA HIS A 136 24.44 5.32 -22.56
C HIS A 136 23.49 5.64 -23.74
N TRP A 137 23.53 6.86 -24.29
CA TRP A 137 22.65 7.26 -25.38
C TRP A 137 23.23 6.88 -26.74
N ILE A 138 22.43 6.19 -27.56
CA ILE A 138 22.78 5.75 -28.91
C ILE A 138 22.68 6.87 -29.97
N ALA A 139 21.93 7.93 -29.68
CA ALA A 139 21.72 9.06 -30.58
C ALA A 139 21.50 10.36 -29.79
N CYS A 140 21.87 11.49 -30.39
CA CYS A 140 21.64 12.79 -29.78
C CYS A 140 20.17 13.22 -29.87
N PRO A 141 19.46 13.53 -28.77
CA PRO A 141 18.07 13.96 -28.83
C PRO A 141 17.89 15.39 -29.38
N TYR A 142 18.97 16.16 -29.53
CA TYR A 142 18.90 17.54 -30.03
C TYR A 142 19.15 17.66 -31.54
N CYS A 143 20.03 16.84 -32.09
CA CYS A 143 20.43 16.90 -33.51
C CYS A 143 20.30 15.56 -34.24
N THR A 144 19.79 14.53 -33.56
CA THR A 144 19.49 13.20 -34.12
C THR A 144 20.70 12.44 -34.67
N THR A 145 21.91 12.96 -34.48
CA THR A 145 23.13 12.30 -34.94
C THR A 145 23.41 11.06 -34.09
N PRO A 146 23.66 9.89 -34.70
CA PRO A 146 24.04 8.69 -33.98
C PRO A 146 25.40 8.89 -33.30
N VAL A 147 25.53 8.38 -32.09
CA VAL A 147 26.80 8.38 -31.36
C VAL A 147 27.55 7.12 -31.76
N ALA A 148 28.78 7.26 -32.25
CA ALA A 148 29.61 6.09 -32.55
C ALA A 148 29.78 5.23 -31.30
N GLU A 149 29.33 3.98 -31.39
CA GLU A 149 29.21 3.02 -30.29
C GLU A 149 30.54 2.84 -29.53
N PRO A 150 30.53 2.78 -28.18
CA PRO A 150 31.71 2.37 -27.44
C PRO A 150 32.05 0.93 -27.83
N GLN A 151 33.27 0.69 -28.31
CA GLN A 151 33.71 -0.63 -28.71
C GLN A 151 33.53 -1.61 -27.55
N TYR A 152 32.57 -2.52 -27.69
CA TYR A 152 32.35 -3.64 -26.79
C TYR A 152 33.67 -4.40 -26.63
N VAL A 153 34.27 -4.35 -25.44
CA VAL A 153 35.42 -5.17 -25.11
C VAL A 153 34.93 -6.61 -25.13
N ASP A 154 35.44 -7.39 -26.09
CA ASP A 154 35.07 -8.77 -26.34
C ASP A 154 35.17 -9.64 -25.06
N GLU A 155 34.03 -9.87 -24.43
CA GLU A 155 33.84 -10.69 -23.23
C GLU A 155 34.19 -12.18 -23.46
N SER A 156 34.47 -12.59 -24.72
CA SER A 156 34.89 -13.95 -25.04
C SER A 156 36.21 -14.37 -24.36
N ARG A 157 37.03 -13.40 -23.92
CA ARG A 157 38.30 -13.68 -23.22
C ARG A 157 38.13 -14.05 -21.73
N PHE A 158 36.97 -13.80 -21.12
CA PHE A 158 36.75 -14.02 -19.68
C PHE A 158 35.97 -15.30 -19.35
N ARG A 159 35.79 -16.25 -20.28
CA ARG A 159 35.07 -17.50 -20.00
C ARG A 159 35.94 -18.39 -19.08
N PRO A 160 35.56 -18.63 -17.80
CA PRO A 160 36.27 -19.59 -16.97
C PRO A 160 36.03 -20.99 -17.53
N ALA A 161 37.08 -21.82 -17.53
CA ALA A 161 36.95 -23.23 -17.90
C ALA A 161 35.90 -23.89 -16.98
N VAL A 162 34.84 -24.44 -17.58
CA VAL A 162 33.82 -25.21 -16.87
C VAL A 162 34.51 -26.40 -16.21
N ILE A 163 34.62 -26.38 -14.88
CA ILE A 163 35.06 -27.53 -14.10
C ILE A 163 33.93 -28.56 -14.18
N ALA A 164 34.22 -29.72 -14.80
CA ALA A 164 33.28 -30.82 -14.89
C ALA A 164 32.87 -31.28 -13.48
N PRO A 165 31.59 -31.61 -13.26
CA PRO A 165 31.13 -32.10 -11.95
C PRO A 165 31.81 -33.45 -11.62
N PRO A 166 32.23 -33.69 -10.36
CA PRO A 166 32.83 -34.94 -9.95
C PRO A 166 31.82 -36.10 -10.02
N PRO A 167 32.26 -37.33 -10.34
CA PRO A 167 31.37 -38.49 -10.46
C PRO A 167 30.75 -38.85 -9.12
N ALA A 168 29.44 -39.12 -9.14
CA ALA A 168 28.64 -39.50 -7.98
C ALA A 168 29.16 -40.80 -7.33
N THR A 169 29.42 -40.74 -6.03
CA THR A 169 29.82 -41.89 -5.20
C THR A 169 28.62 -42.77 -4.89
N THR A 170 28.66 -44.02 -5.33
CA THR A 170 27.71 -45.08 -4.99
C THR A 170 27.85 -45.47 -3.52
N THR A 171 26.79 -45.34 -2.72
CA THR A 171 26.72 -45.84 -1.34
C THR A 171 26.43 -47.34 -1.34
N GLU A 172 27.41 -48.15 -0.93
CA GLU A 172 27.21 -49.56 -0.54
C GLU A 172 26.54 -49.65 0.86
N PRO A 173 25.56 -50.54 1.07
CA PRO A 173 24.95 -50.76 2.38
C PRO A 173 25.79 -51.72 3.23
N VAL A 174 26.14 -51.29 4.45
CA VAL A 174 26.86 -52.08 5.45
C VAL A 174 25.92 -53.14 6.06
N ALA A 175 26.27 -54.42 5.88
CA ALA A 175 25.62 -55.57 6.50
C ALA A 175 26.00 -55.72 7.98
N ALA A 176 25.01 -55.98 8.84
CA ALA A 176 25.16 -56.20 10.27
C ALA A 176 25.81 -57.57 10.59
N PRO A 177 26.69 -57.67 11.60
CA PRO A 177 27.30 -58.94 11.98
C PRO A 177 26.37 -59.81 12.84
N ALA A 178 26.36 -61.11 12.52
CA ALA A 178 25.68 -62.16 13.25
C ALA A 178 26.37 -62.47 14.60
N THR A 179 25.55 -62.68 15.62
CA THR A 179 25.88 -63.12 16.98
C THR A 179 26.48 -64.52 17.00
N LEU A 180 27.54 -64.73 17.80
CA LEU A 180 28.11 -66.06 18.08
C LEU A 180 28.26 -66.30 19.58
N THR A 181 27.67 -67.42 19.96
CA THR A 181 27.53 -68.16 21.22
C THR A 181 28.77 -68.21 22.13
N LYS A 182 28.56 -67.98 23.44
CA LYS A 182 29.03 -68.86 24.51
C LYS A 182 28.12 -68.73 25.74
#